data_AF-A0A924ZDZ4-F1
#
_entry.id   AF-A0A924ZDZ4-F1
#
_cell.length_a   1.000
_cell.length_b   1.000
_cell.length_c   1.000
_cell.angle_alpha   90.00
_cell.angle_beta   90.00
_cell.angle_gamma   90.00
#
_symmetry.space_group_name_H-M   'P 1'
#
loop_
_entity.id
_entity.type
_entity.pdbx_description
1 polymer ?
#
loop_
_entity_poly.entity_id
_entity_poly.type
_entity_poly.pdbx_seq_one_letter_code
_entity_poly.pdbx_strand_id
1 'polypeptide(L)' 'QLFLGPDGGSMKLVSGAQLVQVISSEAPLGRAMLGKCEGDEVSIQVAPIRQKFEVLRVH' A
#
# COMPACT_ATOMS: atom_id res chain seq x y z
N GLN A 1 8.71 0.34 0.41
CA GLN A 1 7.98 -0.14 -0.77
C GLN A 1 6.85 -1.04 -0.32
N LEU A 2 5.80 -1.15 -1.12
CA LEU A 2 4.58 -1.88 -0.79
C LEU A 2 4.18 -2.75 -1.99
N PHE A 3 3.75 -3.98 -1.76
CA PHE A 3 3.13 -4.83 -2.76
C PHE A 3 1.70 -5.18 -2.39
N LEU A 4 0.82 -5.25 -3.39
CA LEU A 4 -0.50 -5.86 -3.25
C LEU A 4 -0.36 -7.37 -3.50
N GLY A 5 -0.73 -8.16 -2.50
CA GLY A 5 -0.68 -9.62 -2.55
C GLY A 5 -2.04 -10.26 -2.27
N PRO A 6 -2.15 -11.58 -2.51
CA PRO A 6 -3.34 -12.36 -2.16
C PRO A 6 -3.59 -12.39 -0.65
N ASP A 7 -4.65 -13.09 -0.22
CA ASP A 7 -5.04 -13.17 1.19
C ASP A 7 -3.86 -13.59 2.09
N GLY A 8 -3.54 -12.75 3.08
CA GLY A 8 -2.30 -12.87 3.88
C GLY A 8 -1.36 -11.65 3.82
N GLY A 9 -1.88 -10.46 3.48
CA GLY A 9 -1.12 -9.20 3.40
C GLY A 9 -0.68 -8.59 4.74
N SER A 10 -0.01 -9.37 5.57
CA SER A 10 0.67 -8.92 6.79
C SER A 10 2.15 -9.33 6.81
N MET A 11 2.66 -9.88 5.70
CA MET A 11 4.04 -10.33 5.58
C MET A 11 4.98 -9.21 5.15
N LYS A 12 6.17 -9.21 5.73
CA LYS A 12 7.32 -8.43 5.28
C LYS A 12 8.23 -9.32 4.45
N LEU A 13 8.48 -8.93 3.20
CA LEU A 13 9.41 -9.60 2.32
C LEU A 13 10.74 -8.85 2.29
N VAL A 14 11.83 -9.58 2.05
CA VAL A 14 13.13 -8.99 1.76
C VAL A 14 13.34 -9.06 0.24
N SER A 15 13.53 -7.90 -0.38
CA SER A 15 13.89 -7.76 -1.79
C SER A 15 15.25 -7.08 -1.87
N GLY A 16 16.30 -7.87 -2.10
CA GLY A 16 17.68 -7.41 -1.98
C GLY A 16 17.97 -6.91 -0.55
N ALA A 17 18.32 -5.63 -0.41
CA ALA A 17 18.54 -4.99 0.89
C ALA A 17 17.30 -4.27 1.44
N GLN A 18 16.16 -4.34 0.76
CA GLN A 18 14.94 -3.61 1.12
C GLN A 18 13.89 -4.50 1.75
N LEU A 19 13.22 -3.98 2.77
CA LEU A 19 12.05 -4.59 3.37
C LEU A 19 10.79 -4.07 2.65
N VAL A 20 10.01 -4.97 2.08
CA VAL A 20 8.77 -4.67 1.37
C VAL A 20 7.60 -5.17 2.18
N GLN A 21 6.63 -4.29 2.46
CA GLN A 21 5.40 -4.67 3.14
C GLN A 21 4.40 -5.20 2.10
N VAL A 22 3.95 -6.42 2.25
CA VAL A 22 2.85 -6.96 1.45
C VAL A 22 1.55 -6.62 2.17
N ILE A 23 0.60 -6.04 1.46
CA ILE A 23 -0.77 -5.82 1.96
C ILE A 23 -1.78 -6.47 1.02
N SER A 24 -2.93 -6.86 1.57
CA SER A 24 -4.03 -7.39 0.76
C SER A 24 -4.70 -6.23 0.04
N SER A 25 -5.26 -6.50 -1.15
CA SER A 25 -6.18 -5.58 -1.81
C SER A 25 -7.37 -5.21 -0.93
N GLU A 26 -7.75 -6.06 0.03
CA GLU A 26 -8.82 -5.80 1.00
C GLU A 26 -8.38 -5.00 2.24
N ALA A 27 -7.09 -4.67 2.36
CA ALA A 27 -6.66 -3.74 3.41
C ALA A 27 -7.13 -2.31 3.05
N PRO A 28 -7.36 -1.42 4.04
CA PRO A 28 -7.80 -0.03 3.77
C PRO A 28 -6.89 0.71 2.78
N LEU A 29 -5.57 0.58 2.95
CA LEU A 29 -4.59 1.15 2.02
C LEU A 29 -4.59 0.43 0.67
N GLY A 30 -4.77 -0.91 0.66
CA GLY A 30 -4.78 -1.71 -0.56
C GLY A 30 -5.92 -1.31 -1.49
N ARG A 31 -7.15 -1.23 -0.95
CA ARG A 31 -8.33 -0.78 -1.70
C ARG A 31 -8.16 0.63 -2.25
N ALA A 32 -7.62 1.54 -1.44
CA ALA A 32 -7.47 2.94 -1.83
C ALA A 32 -6.40 3.17 -2.92
N MET A 33 -5.48 2.21 -3.09
CA MET A 33 -4.43 2.22 -4.10
C MET A 33 -4.85 1.63 -5.45
N LEU A 34 -5.92 0.82 -5.49
CA LEU A 34 -6.34 0.18 -6.74
C LEU A 34 -6.74 1.22 -7.80
N GLY A 35 -6.14 1.11 -8.98
CA GLY A 35 -6.40 2.01 -10.11
C GLY A 35 -5.73 3.38 -10.01
N LYS A 36 -4.89 3.62 -8.99
CA LYS A 36 -4.11 4.86 -8.85
C LYS A 36 -2.83 4.82 -9.68
N CYS A 37 -2.44 5.99 -10.19
CA CYS A 37 -1.25 6.20 -10.98
C CYS A 37 -0.21 7.03 -10.21
N GLU A 38 1.02 7.09 -10.72
CA GLU A 38 2.05 7.98 -10.19
C GLU A 38 1.57 9.44 -10.16
N GLY A 39 1.81 10.13 -9.04
CA GLY A 39 1.34 11.49 -8.74
C GLY A 39 -0.04 11.57 -8.08
N ASP A 40 -0.81 10.47 -8.01
CA ASP A 40 -2.13 10.51 -7.38
C ASP A 40 -2.06 10.56 -5.86
N GLU A 41 -2.96 11.31 -5.23
CA GLU A 41 -3.17 11.26 -3.78
C GLU A 41 -4.03 10.05 -3.38
N VAL A 42 -3.63 9.41 -2.29
CA VAL A 42 -4.39 8.39 -1.57
C VAL A 42 -4.64 8.83 -0.13
N SER A 43 -5.91 8.95 0.23
CA SER A 43 -6.37 9.23 1.59
C SER A 43 -7.02 7.99 2.19
N ILE A 44 -6.62 7.61 3.40
CA ILE A 44 -7.28 6.56 4.18
C ILE A 44 -7.60 7.04 5.60
N GLN A 45 -8.66 6.49 6.18
CA GLN A 45 -9.00 6.67 7.57
C GLN A 45 -8.64 5.39 8.34
N VAL A 46 -7.76 5.51 9.33
CA VAL A 46 -7.39 4.40 10.21
C VAL A 46 -7.58 4.86 11.65
N ALA A 47 -8.61 4.31 12.32
CA ALA A 47 -9.05 4.76 13.63
C ALA A 47 -9.37 6.30 13.59
N PRO A 48 -9.07 7.16 14.59
CA PRO A 48 -9.36 8.59 14.47
C PRO A 48 -8.36 9.34 13.57
N ILE A 49 -7.35 8.67 13.01
CA ILE A 49 -6.27 9.30 12.26
C ILE A 49 -6.55 9.20 10.76
N ARG A 50 -6.55 10.36 10.09
CA ARG A 50 -6.55 10.44 8.64
C ARG A 50 -5.11 10.44 8.13
N GLN A 51 -4.79 9.53 7.24
CA GLN A 51 -3.49 9.46 6.59
C GLN A 51 -3.64 9.83 5.12
N LYS A 52 -2.67 10.60 4.61
CA LYS A 52 -2.57 11.05 3.23
C LYS A 52 -1.22 10.64 2.68
N PHE A 53 -1.23 10.10 1.48
CA PHE A 53 -0.06 9.63 0.77
C PHE A 53 -0.13 10.08 -0.69
N GLU A 54 1.03 10.16 -1.33
CA GLU A 54 1.14 10.33 -2.77
C GLU A 54 1.76 9.05 -3.36
N VAL A 55 1.24 8.62 -4.50
CA VAL A 55 1.82 7.51 -5.25
C VAL A 55 3.06 8.02 -5.96
N LEU A 56 4.24 7.78 -5.38
CA LEU A 56 5.49 8.23 -5.98
C LEU A 56 5.92 7.40 -7.19
N ARG A 57 5.46 6.15 -7.29
CA ARG A 57 5.81 5.23 -8.39
C ARG A 57 4.92 3.99 -8.38
N VAL A 58 4.64 3.44 -9.57
CA VAL A 58 4.02 2.12 -9.78
C VAL A 58 4.95 1.27 -10.65
N HIS A 59 5.05 -0.02 -10.35
CA HIS A 59 5.93 -0.99 -11.02
C HIS A 59 5.14 -2.13 -11.63
#